data_AF-A0A2V9BZH1-F1
#
_entry.id   AF-A0A2V9BZH1-F1
#
_cell.length_a   1.000
_cell.length_b   1.000
_cell.length_c   1.000
_cell.angle_alpha   90.00
_cell.angle_beta   90.00
_cell.angle_gamma   90.00
#
_symmetry.space_group_name_H-M   'P 1'
#
loop_
_entity.id
_entity.type
_entity.pdbx_description
1 polymer ?
#
loop_
_entity_poly.entity_id
_entity_poly.type
_entity_poly.pdbx_seq_one_letter_code
_entity_poly.pdbx_strand_id
1 'polypeptide(L)'
;MSEKYEKRTVRMPLSQLKVEEGADELLSSPNMKLYVRFWDAVLGKEGAPELAKQALEAITALPLEQRYVWRIVSALNWAFGGFDAESIKLDMRTLSAEDLSKVRDLALTGDWAAPAAASEPTTMPVRPYQFCRFLAALSGPEIMEEMIASAVVMAKANSTEAQTSRLG
;
A
#
# COMPACT_ATOMS: atom_id res chain seq x y z
N MET A 1 23.20 -10.47 16.67
CA MET A 1 24.05 -9.51 15.94
C MET A 1 23.13 -8.70 15.04
N SER A 2 22.82 -7.45 15.43
CA SER A 2 21.94 -6.54 14.69
C SER A 2 22.82 -5.45 14.10
N GLU A 3 23.23 -5.64 12.85
CA GLU A 3 24.02 -4.66 12.11
C GLU A 3 23.09 -3.54 11.64
N LYS A 4 23.05 -2.50 12.47
CA LYS A 4 22.85 -1.08 12.15
C LYS A 4 22.23 -0.76 10.78
N TYR A 5 20.93 -0.45 10.81
CA TYR A 5 20.34 0.48 9.85
C TYR A 5 20.90 1.87 10.11
N GLU A 6 22.05 2.21 9.52
CA GLU A 6 22.60 3.56 9.58
C GLU A 6 21.72 4.46 8.70
N LYS A 7 20.78 5.18 9.34
CA LYS A 7 19.86 6.11 8.66
C LYS A 7 20.64 7.29 8.08
N ARG A 8 21.08 7.15 6.83
CA ARG A 8 21.67 8.25 6.07
C ARG A 8 20.55 9.18 5.60
N THR A 9 20.48 10.37 6.18
CA THR A 9 19.51 11.39 5.75
C THR A 9 20.08 12.12 4.54
N VAL A 10 19.41 12.04 3.40
CA VAL A 10 19.79 12.72 2.16
C VAL A 10 18.86 13.91 1.93
N ARG A 11 19.41 15.09 1.66
CA ARG A 11 18.61 16.28 1.29
C ARG A 11 18.24 16.19 -0.19
N MET A 12 16.96 15.96 -0.48
CA MET A 12 16.45 15.86 -1.84
C MET A 12 15.53 17.05 -2.16
N PRO A 13 15.68 17.71 -3.32
CA PRO A 13 14.69 18.68 -3.83
C PRO A 13 13.31 18.04 -4.00
N LEU A 14 12.24 18.81 -3.73
CA LEU A 14 10.86 18.34 -3.91
C LEU A 14 10.59 17.90 -5.36
N SER A 15 11.20 18.56 -6.35
CA SER A 15 11.07 18.20 -7.77
C SER A 15 11.65 16.83 -8.13
N GLN A 16 12.43 16.22 -7.24
CA GLN A 16 12.99 14.88 -7.42
C GLN A 16 12.19 13.80 -6.67
N LEU A 17 11.10 14.16 -5.98
CA LEU A 17 10.18 13.17 -5.44
C LEU A 17 9.47 12.46 -6.59
N LYS A 18 9.62 11.15 -6.65
CA LYS A 18 8.80 10.31 -7.53
C LYS A 18 7.36 10.35 -7.01
N VAL A 19 6.43 10.64 -7.91
CA VAL A 19 4.99 10.64 -7.64
C VAL A 19 4.38 9.52 -8.46
N GLU A 20 3.46 8.77 -7.86
CA GLU A 20 2.74 7.68 -8.53
C GLU A 20 1.86 8.25 -9.67
N GLU A 21 1.75 7.49 -10.76
CA GLU A 21 0.84 7.84 -11.85
C GLU A 21 -0.60 7.93 -11.33
N GLY A 22 -1.31 9.00 -11.71
CA GLY A 22 -2.67 9.28 -11.24
C GLY A 22 -2.76 9.95 -9.85
N ALA A 23 -1.65 10.20 -9.15
CA ALA A 23 -1.69 10.88 -7.84
C ALA A 23 -2.29 12.29 -7.93
N ASP A 24 -1.93 13.07 -8.96
CA ASP A 24 -2.46 14.42 -9.16
C ASP A 24 -3.97 14.41 -9.40
N GLU A 25 -4.46 13.48 -10.21
CA GLU A 25 -5.89 13.30 -10.46
C GLU A 25 -6.63 12.95 -9.17
N LEU A 26 -6.09 12.00 -8.38
CA LEU A 26 -6.64 11.60 -7.09
C LEU A 26 -6.70 12.80 -6.12
N LEU A 27 -5.63 13.56 -5.98
CA LEU A 27 -5.55 14.74 -5.10
C LEU A 27 -6.49 15.86 -5.56
N SER A 28 -6.70 15.99 -6.87
CA SER A 28 -7.59 16.99 -7.45
C SER A 28 -9.07 16.62 -7.36
N SER A 29 -9.40 15.36 -7.04
CA SER A 29 -10.78 14.89 -6.96
C SER A 29 -11.60 15.63 -5.89
N PRO A 30 -12.90 15.89 -6.11
CA PRO A 30 -13.73 16.69 -5.20
C PRO A 30 -13.71 16.18 -3.75
N ASN A 31 -13.84 14.86 -3.56
CA ASN A 31 -13.87 14.27 -2.23
C ASN A 31 -12.49 14.26 -1.57
N MET A 32 -11.41 14.09 -2.33
CA MET A 32 -10.06 14.07 -1.75
C MET A 32 -9.58 15.47 -1.35
N LYS A 33 -10.00 16.52 -2.08
CA LYS A 33 -9.69 17.92 -1.73
C LYS A 33 -10.09 18.30 -0.31
N LEU A 34 -11.15 17.72 0.24
CA LEU A 34 -11.58 17.97 1.62
C LEU A 34 -10.55 17.45 2.63
N TYR A 35 -10.00 16.25 2.40
CA TYR A 35 -8.92 15.69 3.22
C TYR A 35 -7.60 16.44 3.05
N VAL A 36 -7.27 16.86 1.82
CA VAL A 36 -6.08 17.68 1.56
C VAL A 36 -6.16 19.01 2.31
N ARG A 37 -7.31 19.69 2.26
CA ARG A 37 -7.55 20.94 3.01
C ARG A 37 -7.39 20.76 4.51
N PHE A 38 -7.91 19.65 5.06
CA PHE A 38 -7.72 19.35 6.47
C PHE A 38 -6.25 19.22 6.83
N TRP A 39 -5.49 18.42 6.08
CA TRP A 39 -4.06 18.22 6.35
C TRP A 39 -3.22 19.47 6.09
N ASP A 40 -3.53 20.27 5.08
CA ASP A 40 -2.88 21.55 4.82
C ASP A 40 -3.12 22.53 5.98
N ALA A 41 -4.35 22.60 6.50
CA ALA A 41 -4.67 23.42 7.66
C ALA A 41 -3.96 22.93 8.94
N VAL A 42 -3.79 21.63 9.14
CA VAL A 42 -3.13 21.07 10.34
C VAL A 42 -1.60 21.17 10.25
N LEU A 43 -1.02 20.90 9.08
CA LEU A 43 0.43 20.73 8.88
C LEU A 43 1.10 21.98 8.26
N GLY A 44 0.31 22.97 7.83
CA GLY A 44 0.82 24.24 7.32
C GLY A 44 1.67 24.98 8.36
N LYS A 45 2.56 25.86 7.89
CA LYS A 45 3.60 26.53 8.71
C LYS A 45 3.10 27.15 10.02
N GLU A 46 1.88 27.68 10.03
CA GLU A 46 1.31 28.36 11.20
C GLU A 46 0.20 27.53 11.88
N GLY A 47 -0.29 26.47 11.23
CA GLY A 47 -1.53 25.80 11.62
C GLY A 47 -2.75 26.72 11.50
N ALA A 48 -3.88 26.19 11.05
CA ALA A 48 -5.12 26.94 10.87
C ALA A 48 -6.29 26.17 11.51
N PRO A 49 -6.47 26.24 12.85
CA PRO A 49 -7.43 25.41 13.56
C PRO A 49 -8.88 25.59 13.07
N GLU A 50 -9.27 26.82 12.73
CA GLU A 50 -10.59 27.09 12.17
C GLU A 50 -10.80 26.47 10.78
N LEU A 51 -9.78 26.51 9.91
CA LEU A 51 -9.85 25.86 8.60
C LEU A 51 -9.86 24.33 8.72
N ALA A 52 -9.09 23.78 9.66
CA ALA A 52 -9.10 22.35 9.97
C ALA A 52 -10.48 21.91 10.47
N LYS A 53 -11.11 22.71 11.35
CA LYS A 53 -12.48 22.46 11.84
C LYS A 53 -13.50 22.48 10.70
N GLN A 54 -13.46 23.49 9.83
CA GLN A 54 -14.35 23.57 8.67
C GLN A 54 -14.18 22.39 7.72
N ALA A 55 -12.94 21.98 7.44
CA ALA A 55 -12.67 20.82 6.60
C ALA A 55 -13.20 19.52 7.25
N LEU A 56 -13.07 19.39 8.58
CA LEU A 56 -13.60 18.24 9.33
C LEU A 56 -15.14 18.19 9.32
N GLU A 57 -15.80 19.34 9.49
CA GLU A 57 -17.26 19.45 9.37
C GLU A 57 -17.73 19.04 7.97
N ALA A 58 -17.03 19.49 6.92
CA ALA A 58 -17.33 19.11 5.54
C ALA A 58 -17.13 17.60 5.29
N ILE A 59 -16.05 17.00 5.80
CA ILE A 59 -15.84 15.54 5.73
C ILE A 59 -16.94 14.79 6.48
N THR A 60 -17.39 15.32 7.62
CA THR A 60 -18.45 14.71 8.43
C THR A 60 -19.81 14.79 7.74
N ALA A 61 -20.06 15.83 6.95
CA ALA A 61 -21.28 15.97 6.16
C ALA A 61 -21.34 15.02 4.95
N LEU A 62 -20.23 14.38 4.55
CA LEU A 62 -20.24 13.42 3.45
C LEU A 62 -21.05 12.17 3.77
N PRO A 63 -21.86 11.66 2.82
CA PRO A 63 -22.37 10.30 2.85
C PRO A 63 -21.24 9.29 3.02
N LEU A 64 -21.53 8.15 3.66
CA LEU A 64 -20.52 7.13 3.96
C LEU A 64 -19.75 6.72 2.69
N GLU A 65 -20.46 6.59 1.57
CA GLU A 65 -19.94 6.13 0.28
C GLU A 65 -18.90 7.08 -0.31
N GLN A 66 -18.91 8.35 0.10
CA GLN A 66 -17.99 9.37 -0.37
C GLN A 66 -16.76 9.52 0.54
N ARG A 67 -16.81 8.96 1.76
CA ARG A 67 -15.70 9.02 2.71
C ARG A 67 -14.52 8.17 2.25
N TYR A 68 -13.32 8.60 2.61
CA TYR A 68 -12.06 7.95 2.24
C TYR A 68 -12.05 6.45 2.60
N VAL A 69 -12.46 6.12 3.83
CA VAL A 69 -12.46 4.73 4.31
C VAL A 69 -13.34 3.82 3.45
N TRP A 70 -14.56 4.26 3.09
CA TRP A 70 -15.44 3.49 2.22
C TRP A 70 -14.81 3.28 0.84
N ARG A 71 -14.30 4.36 0.23
CA ARG A 71 -13.66 4.29 -1.09
C ARG A 71 -12.52 3.27 -1.13
N ILE A 72 -11.65 3.25 -0.12
CA ILE A 72 -10.55 2.28 -0.04
C ILE A 72 -11.07 0.87 0.18
N VAL A 73 -11.97 0.65 1.13
CA VAL A 73 -12.51 -0.69 1.42
C VAL A 73 -13.28 -1.25 0.23
N SER A 74 -14.08 -0.43 -0.46
CA SER A 74 -14.78 -0.84 -1.68
C SER A 74 -13.79 -1.19 -2.80
N ALA A 75 -12.76 -0.39 -3.02
CA ALA A 75 -11.73 -0.69 -4.02
C ALA A 75 -11.00 -2.00 -3.70
N LEU A 76 -10.66 -2.25 -2.43
CA LEU A 76 -10.05 -3.50 -1.99
C LEU A 76 -10.96 -4.71 -2.21
N ASN A 77 -12.27 -4.59 -1.98
CA ASN A 77 -13.21 -5.68 -2.24
C ASN A 77 -13.18 -6.11 -3.71
N TRP A 78 -13.18 -5.15 -4.64
CA TRP A 78 -13.06 -5.45 -6.07
C TRP A 78 -11.67 -5.97 -6.42
N ALA A 79 -10.61 -5.38 -5.88
CA ALA A 79 -9.23 -5.81 -6.13
C ALA A 79 -9.01 -7.27 -5.69
N PHE A 80 -9.44 -7.62 -4.47
CA PHE A 80 -9.33 -8.98 -3.95
C PHE A 80 -10.19 -9.99 -4.71
N GLY A 81 -11.32 -9.55 -5.29
CA GLY A 81 -12.09 -10.40 -6.22
C GLY A 81 -11.28 -10.87 -7.44
N GLY A 82 -10.23 -10.13 -7.83
CA GLY A 82 -9.32 -10.51 -8.92
C GLY A 82 -8.09 -11.32 -8.49
N PHE A 83 -7.88 -11.55 -7.19
CA PHE A 83 -6.69 -12.25 -6.68
C PHE A 83 -6.90 -13.77 -6.75
N ASP A 84 -6.86 -14.32 -7.97
CA ASP A 84 -6.90 -15.77 -8.18
C ASP A 84 -5.50 -16.38 -8.11
N ALA A 85 -5.28 -17.19 -7.06
CA ALA A 85 -4.00 -17.84 -6.82
C ALA A 85 -3.62 -18.85 -7.92
N GLU A 86 -4.59 -19.48 -8.58
CA GLU A 86 -4.30 -20.47 -9.62
C GLU A 86 -3.83 -19.83 -10.93
N SER A 87 -4.50 -18.75 -11.37
CA SER A 87 -4.03 -17.93 -12.50
C SER A 87 -2.64 -17.34 -12.24
N ILE A 88 -2.39 -16.83 -11.02
CA ILE A 88 -1.04 -16.34 -10.65
C ILE A 88 -0.01 -17.46 -10.74
N LYS A 89 -0.30 -18.66 -10.21
CA LYS A 89 0.63 -19.81 -10.29
C LYS A 89 0.92 -20.21 -11.73
N LEU A 90 -0.03 -20.03 -12.65
CA LEU A 90 0.17 -20.31 -14.07
C LEU A 90 1.12 -19.29 -14.69
N ASP A 91 0.86 -17.99 -14.51
CA ASP A 91 1.73 -16.91 -15.03
C ASP A 91 3.15 -17.01 -14.48
N MET A 92 3.29 -17.32 -13.19
CA MET A 92 4.62 -17.46 -12.58
C MET A 92 5.46 -18.60 -13.18
N ARG A 93 4.86 -19.54 -13.93
CA ARG A 93 5.58 -20.60 -14.68
C ARG A 93 5.98 -20.17 -16.08
N THR A 94 5.35 -19.15 -16.63
CA THR A 94 5.57 -18.70 -18.02
C THR A 94 6.48 -17.47 -18.10
N LEU A 95 6.57 -16.70 -17.02
CA LEU A 95 7.42 -15.51 -16.97
C LEU A 95 8.90 -15.85 -17.01
N SER A 96 9.66 -15.02 -17.73
CA SER A 96 11.12 -15.06 -17.73
C SER A 96 11.67 -14.63 -16.36
N ALA A 97 12.94 -14.95 -16.07
CA ALA A 97 13.59 -14.50 -14.84
C ALA A 97 13.63 -12.96 -14.72
N GLU A 98 13.78 -12.25 -15.84
CA GLU A 98 13.77 -10.79 -15.89
C GLU A 98 12.38 -10.24 -15.55
N ASP A 99 11.33 -10.80 -16.15
CA ASP A 99 9.96 -10.32 -15.91
C ASP A 99 9.49 -10.67 -14.50
N LEU A 100 9.90 -11.82 -13.97
CA LEU A 100 9.67 -12.19 -12.57
C LEU A 100 10.29 -11.18 -11.60
N SER A 101 11.47 -10.63 -11.92
CA SER A 101 12.08 -9.56 -11.11
C SER A 101 11.21 -8.31 -11.14
N LYS A 102 10.80 -7.86 -12.34
CA LYS A 102 9.96 -6.67 -12.51
C LYS A 102 8.64 -6.79 -11.75
N VAL A 103 7.98 -7.95 -11.82
CA VAL A 103 6.73 -8.21 -11.09
C VAL A 103 6.94 -8.15 -9.57
N ARG A 104 8.03 -8.73 -9.06
CA ARG A 104 8.36 -8.66 -7.62
C ARG A 104 8.68 -7.25 -7.17
N ASP A 105 9.47 -6.51 -7.96
CA ASP A 105 9.84 -5.13 -7.65
C ASP A 105 8.59 -4.24 -7.61
N LEU A 106 7.69 -4.39 -8.58
CA LEU A 106 6.41 -3.69 -8.60
C LEU A 106 5.55 -4.05 -7.37
N ALA A 107 5.41 -5.34 -7.05
CA ALA A 107 4.59 -5.81 -5.95
C ALA A 107 5.11 -5.39 -4.57
N LEU A 108 6.43 -5.38 -4.37
CA LEU A 108 7.03 -5.09 -3.06
C LEU A 108 7.33 -3.60 -2.87
N THR A 109 7.83 -2.92 -3.91
CA THR A 109 8.37 -1.56 -3.78
C THR A 109 7.48 -0.51 -4.44
N GLY A 110 6.67 -0.90 -5.42
CA GLY A 110 5.86 0.03 -6.21
C GLY A 110 6.63 0.76 -7.30
N ASP A 111 7.93 0.50 -7.48
CA ASP A 111 8.73 1.16 -8.50
C ASP A 111 8.59 0.42 -9.84
N TRP A 112 7.84 1.01 -10.78
CA TRP A 112 7.77 0.52 -12.17
C TRP A 112 9.03 0.87 -12.98
N ALA A 113 9.86 1.79 -12.44
CA ALA A 113 11.03 2.35 -13.09
C ALA A 113 12.27 2.24 -12.18
N ALA A 114 12.75 1.01 -11.95
CA ALA A 114 14.10 0.77 -11.42
C ALA A 114 14.80 -0.38 -12.17
N PRO A 115 16.10 -0.23 -12.50
CA PRO A 115 16.84 -1.21 -13.28
C PRO A 115 17.13 -2.47 -12.45
N ALA A 116 17.06 -3.62 -13.11
CA ALA A 116 17.31 -4.97 -12.59
C ALA A 116 18.75 -5.23 -12.07
N ALA A 117 19.51 -4.19 -11.74
CA ALA A 117 20.96 -4.24 -11.52
C ALA A 117 21.40 -3.99 -10.05
N ALA A 118 20.49 -3.97 -9.09
CA ALA A 118 20.86 -3.93 -7.67
C ALA A 118 20.97 -5.37 -7.12
N SER A 119 22.21 -5.81 -6.87
CA SER A 119 22.55 -7.16 -6.41
C SER A 119 22.21 -7.46 -4.94
N GLU A 120 21.44 -6.60 -4.26
CA GLU A 120 20.96 -6.83 -2.90
C GLU A 120 19.54 -6.29 -2.73
N PRO A 121 18.58 -7.04 -2.13
CA PRO A 121 17.25 -6.54 -1.84
C PRO A 121 17.32 -5.61 -0.63
N THR A 122 17.72 -4.36 -0.85
CA THR A 122 17.78 -3.33 0.21
C THR A 122 16.46 -2.56 0.36
N THR A 123 15.46 -2.88 -0.44
CA THR A 123 14.21 -2.13 -0.53
C THR A 123 13.17 -2.70 0.44
N MET A 124 12.77 -1.89 1.42
CA MET A 124 11.67 -2.19 2.31
C MET A 124 10.40 -2.52 1.48
N PRO A 125 9.63 -3.57 1.81
CA PRO A 125 8.40 -3.90 1.12
C PRO A 125 7.32 -2.85 1.44
N VAL A 126 7.33 -1.75 0.68
CA VAL A 126 6.49 -0.57 0.87
C VAL A 126 5.01 -0.91 0.76
N ARG A 127 4.58 -1.71 -0.24
CA ARG A 127 3.15 -1.98 -0.45
C ARG A 127 2.54 -2.84 0.67
N PRO A 128 3.15 -3.97 1.10
CA PRO A 128 2.70 -4.68 2.29
C PRO A 128 2.70 -3.81 3.55
N TYR A 129 3.73 -2.99 3.75
CA TYR A 129 3.79 -2.07 4.88
C TYR A 129 2.65 -1.03 4.87
N GLN A 130 2.37 -0.42 3.71
CA GLN A 130 1.25 0.52 3.54
C GLN A 130 -0.09 -0.15 3.84
N PHE A 131 -0.29 -1.40 3.40
CA PHE A 131 -1.50 -2.16 3.70
C PHE A 131 -1.65 -2.42 5.21
N CYS A 132 -0.58 -2.86 5.89
CA CYS A 132 -0.61 -3.06 7.34
C CYS A 132 -0.88 -1.75 8.10
N ARG A 133 -0.29 -0.62 7.66
CA ARG A 133 -0.60 0.70 8.24
C ARG A 133 -2.06 1.09 8.10
N PHE A 134 -2.66 0.80 6.94
CA PHE A 134 -4.08 1.02 6.72
C PHE A 134 -4.93 0.18 7.67
N LEU A 135 -4.66 -1.13 7.77
CA LEU A 135 -5.38 -2.02 8.68
C LEU A 135 -5.21 -1.61 10.15
N ALA A 136 -4.01 -1.21 10.56
CA ALA A 136 -3.76 -0.72 11.91
C ALA A 136 -4.54 0.57 12.21
N ALA A 137 -4.67 1.47 11.24
CA ALA A 137 -5.50 2.67 11.38
C ALA A 137 -7.01 2.35 11.41
N LEU A 138 -7.44 1.27 10.74
CA LEU A 138 -8.84 0.87 10.66
C LEU A 138 -9.31 0.11 11.91
N SER A 139 -8.49 -0.84 12.39
CA SER A 139 -8.89 -1.83 13.40
C SER A 139 -8.05 -1.79 14.67
N GLY A 140 -6.98 -0.98 14.71
CA GLY A 140 -5.97 -1.01 15.75
C GLY A 140 -4.82 -1.98 15.44
N PRO A 141 -3.63 -1.76 16.02
CA PRO A 141 -2.43 -2.54 15.70
C PRO A 141 -2.53 -4.00 16.16
N GLU A 142 -3.14 -4.28 17.30
CA GLU A 142 -3.26 -5.64 17.85
C GLU A 142 -4.16 -6.52 16.96
N ILE A 143 -5.35 -6.01 16.61
CA ILE A 143 -6.29 -6.72 15.74
C ILE A 143 -5.68 -6.91 14.34
N MET A 144 -4.97 -5.90 13.82
CA MET A 144 -4.25 -6.02 12.54
C MET A 144 -3.23 -7.15 12.57
N GLU A 145 -2.44 -7.26 13.63
CA GLU A 145 -1.44 -8.32 13.77
C GLU A 145 -2.08 -9.71 13.79
N GLU A 146 -3.15 -9.90 14.58
CA GLU A 146 -3.90 -11.16 14.63
C GLU A 146 -4.49 -11.53 13.25
N MET A 147 -5.10 -10.57 12.56
CA MET A 147 -5.67 -10.77 11.23
C MET A 147 -4.61 -11.21 10.21
N ILE A 148 -3.48 -10.50 10.16
CA ILE A 148 -2.40 -10.81 9.22
C ILE A 148 -1.73 -12.14 9.56
N ALA A 149 -1.47 -12.43 10.84
CA ALA A 149 -0.88 -13.69 11.27
C ALA A 149 -1.78 -14.88 10.89
N SER A 150 -3.09 -14.78 11.14
CA SER A 150 -4.07 -15.79 10.74
C SER A 150 -4.10 -16.00 9.22
N ALA A 151 -4.14 -14.91 8.44
CA ALA A 151 -4.10 -14.97 6.99
C ALA A 151 -2.83 -15.65 6.45
N VAL A 152 -1.67 -15.36 7.05
CA VAL A 152 -0.39 -16.01 6.69
C VAL A 152 -0.41 -17.50 6.98
N VAL A 153 -0.96 -17.93 8.12
CA VAL A 153 -1.11 -19.35 8.46
C VAL A 153 -1.98 -20.06 7.43
N MET A 154 -3.14 -19.49 7.09
CA MET A 154 -4.05 -20.04 6.08
C MET A 154 -3.40 -20.13 4.69
N ALA A 155 -2.70 -19.06 4.26
CA ALA A 155 -2.02 -19.03 2.97
C ALA A 155 -0.89 -20.09 2.87
N LYS A 156 -0.16 -20.31 3.97
CA LYS A 156 0.88 -21.36 4.04
C LYS A 156 0.27 -22.75 3.94
N ALA A 157 -0.79 -23.04 4.71
CA ALA A 157 -1.45 -24.36 4.69
C ALA A 157 -1.85 -24.76 3.26
N ASN A 158 -2.55 -23.88 2.56
CA ASN A 158 -3.02 -24.09 1.18
C ASN A 158 -1.88 -24.22 0.15
N SER A 159 -0.71 -23.63 0.43
CA SER A 159 0.47 -23.75 -0.44
C SER A 159 1.13 -25.13 -0.30
N THR A 160 1.07 -25.74 0.89
CA THR A 160 1.63 -27.07 1.19
C THR A 160 0.73 -28.20 0.65
N GLU A 161 -0.59 -28.07 0.76
CA GLU A 161 -1.56 -29.03 0.19
C GLU A 161 -1.48 -29.08 -1.35
N ALA A 162 -1.26 -27.93 -2.00
CA ALA A 162 -1.03 -27.86 -3.44
C ALA A 162 0.30 -28.50 -3.90
N GLN A 163 1.24 -28.76 -2.98
CA GLN A 163 2.50 -29.47 -3.25
C GLN A 163 2.39 -30.98 -2.99
N THR A 164 1.64 -31.43 -1.99
CA THR A 164 1.44 -32.87 -1.69
C THR A 164 0.52 -33.56 -2.69
N SER A 165 -0.48 -32.87 -3.25
CA SER A 165 -1.35 -33.41 -4.31
C SER A 165 -0.65 -33.66 -5.65
N ARG A 166 0.60 -33.21 -5.84
CA ARG A 166 1.40 -33.44 -7.07
C ARG A 166 2.30 -34.69 -7.01
N LEU A 167 2.26 -35.44 -5.91
CA LEU A 167 3.04 -36.67 -5.71
C LEU A 167 2.15 -37.94 -5.61
N GLY A 168 0.85 -37.82 -5.94
CA GLY A 168 -0.10 -38.93 -6.01
C GLY A 168 -0.60 -39.15 -7.43
#